data_AF-U4LIZ1-F1
#
_entry.id   AF-U4LIZ1-F1
#
_cell.length_a   1.000
_cell.length_b   1.000
_cell.length_c   1.000
_cell.angle_alpha   90.00
_cell.angle_beta   90.00
_cell.angle_gamma   90.00
#
_symmetry.space_group_name_H-M   'P 1'
#
loop_
_entity.id
_entity.type
_entity.pdbx_description
1 polymer ?
#
loop_
_entity_poly.entity_id
_entity_poly.type
_entity_poly.pdbx_seq_one_letter_code
_entity_poly.pdbx_strand_id
1 'polypeptide(L)'
;MTDPSVTDYETLERRYNLAVNLECWELLAMHSIATDESIPRIRLRMLKAFAGVPPTQEGNQADRSPAGSSGSWKRQGGNGRQ
;
A
#
# COMPACT_ATOMS: atom_id res chain seq x y z
N MET A 1 18.82 -2.56 24.56
CA MET A 1 18.62 -3.74 23.69
C MET A 1 17.17 -4.14 23.85
N THR A 2 16.29 -3.71 22.95
CA THR A 2 14.93 -4.22 22.85
C THR A 2 15.01 -5.52 22.05
N ASP A 3 14.67 -6.65 22.68
CA ASP A 3 14.66 -7.95 22.02
C ASP A 3 13.82 -7.89 20.74
N PRO A 4 14.35 -8.37 19.59
CA PRO A 4 13.60 -8.42 18.32
C PRO A 4 12.46 -9.47 18.33
N SER A 5 12.22 -10.15 19.46
CA SER A 5 11.29 -11.29 19.56
C SER A 5 9.92 -10.94 20.13
N VAL A 6 9.73 -9.78 20.74
CA VAL A 6 8.44 -9.39 21.32
C VAL A 6 7.61 -8.71 20.24
N THR A 7 6.94 -9.52 19.40
CA THR A 7 5.83 -8.99 18.61
C THR A 7 4.68 -8.72 19.57
N ASP A 8 4.24 -7.46 19.64
CA ASP A 8 3.11 -7.07 20.48
C ASP A 8 1.90 -7.95 20.20
N TYR A 9 1.23 -8.42 21.26
CA TYR A 9 0.06 -9.30 21.16
C TYR A 9 -1.01 -8.73 20.22
N GLU A 10 -1.24 -7.41 20.28
CA GLU A 10 -2.18 -6.70 19.40
C GLU A 10 -1.82 -6.84 17.91
N THR A 11 -0.52 -6.88 17.59
CA THR A 11 -0.06 -7.08 16.22
C THR A 11 -0.31 -8.51 15.76
N LEU A 12 -0.11 -9.48 16.65
CA LEU A 12 -0.37 -10.89 16.37
C LEU A 12 -1.87 -11.15 16.15
N GLU A 13 -2.71 -10.61 17.03
CA GLU A 13 -4.18 -10.68 16.91
C GLU A 13 -4.67 -10.03 15.61
N ARG A 14 -4.16 -8.85 15.26
CA ARG A 14 -4.51 -8.18 14.00
C ARG A 14 -4.16 -9.02 12.77
N ARG A 15 -2.97 -9.62 12.75
CA ARG A 15 -2.54 -10.49 11.64
C ARG A 15 -3.38 -11.76 11.55
N TYR A 16 -3.72 -12.36 12.70
CA TYR A 16 -4.61 -13.51 12.76
C TYR A 16 -5.99 -13.19 12.14
N ASN A 17 -6.59 -12.07 12.54
CA ASN A 17 -7.89 -11.64 12.00
C ASN A 17 -7.84 -11.40 10.49
N LEU A 18 -6.75 -10.82 9.97
CA LEU A 18 -6.56 -10.65 8.53
C LEU A 18 -6.41 -11.99 7.79
N ALA A 19 -5.71 -12.96 8.37
CA ALA A 19 -5.57 -14.30 7.79
C ALA A 19 -6.93 -15.01 7.69
N VAL A 20 -7.72 -14.98 8.76
CA VAL A 20 -9.08 -15.55 8.78
C VAL A 20 -9.96 -14.92 7.69
N ASN A 21 -9.95 -13.58 7.58
CA ASN A 21 -10.70 -12.88 6.55
C ASN A 21 -10.25 -13.22 5.12
N LEU A 22 -8.96 -13.50 4.90
CA LEU A 22 -8.43 -13.83 3.57
C LEU A 22 -8.74 -15.26 3.12
N GLU A 23 -8.96 -16.18 4.07
CA GLU A 23 -9.24 -17.59 3.82
C GLU A 23 -10.75 -17.87 3.65
N CYS A 24 -11.61 -17.11 4.33
CA CYS A 24 -13.06 -17.31 4.28
C CYS A 24 -13.73 -16.51 3.16
N TRP A 25 -14.39 -17.22 2.24
CA TRP A 25 -15.05 -16.62 1.09
C TRP A 25 -16.25 -15.75 1.47
N GLU A 26 -17.03 -16.19 2.46
CA GLU A 26 -18.21 -15.49 2.95
C GLU A 26 -17.84 -14.14 3.59
N LEU A 27 -16.73 -14.08 4.34
CA LEU A 27 -16.22 -12.83 4.91
C LEU A 27 -15.81 -11.85 3.80
N LEU A 28 -15.09 -12.32 2.78
CA LEU A 28 -14.71 -11.51 1.62
C LEU A 28 -15.94 -10.99 0.85
N ALA A 29 -16.96 -11.84 0.68
CA ALA A 29 -18.20 -11.45 0.03
C ALA A 29 -18.97 -10.39 0.85
N MET A 30 -19.05 -10.54 2.17
CA MET A 30 -19.66 -9.53 3.04
C MET A 30 -18.92 -8.19 2.96
N HIS A 31 -17.58 -8.20 2.98
CA HIS A 31 -16.80 -6.99 2.78
C HIS A 31 -17.07 -6.36 1.41
N SER A 32 -17.17 -7.18 0.35
CA SER A 32 -17.46 -6.73 -1.02
C SER A 32 -18.78 -6.00 -1.13
N ILE A 33 -19.83 -6.55 -0.52
CA ILE A 33 -21.14 -5.94 -0.48
C ILE A 33 -21.12 -4.66 0.37
N ALA A 34 -20.46 -4.69 1.53
CA ALA A 34 -20.45 -3.57 2.47
C ALA A 34 -19.70 -2.34 1.94
N THR A 35 -18.66 -2.52 1.12
CA THR A 35 -17.83 -1.42 0.60
C THR A 35 -18.06 -1.12 -0.88
N ASP A 36 -18.96 -1.84 -1.56
CA ASP A 36 -19.16 -1.78 -3.01
C ASP A 36 -17.84 -1.92 -3.81
N GLU A 37 -16.97 -2.81 -3.33
CA GLU A 37 -15.68 -3.10 -3.96
C GLU A 37 -15.65 -4.54 -4.44
N SER A 38 -14.94 -4.79 -5.54
CA SER A 38 -14.71 -6.16 -5.99
C SER A 38 -13.85 -6.93 -4.98
N ILE A 39 -14.17 -8.21 -4.78
CA ILE A 39 -13.42 -9.12 -3.90
C ILE A 39 -11.89 -9.06 -4.14
N PRO A 40 -11.37 -9.00 -5.39
CA PRO A 40 -9.93 -8.84 -5.61
C PRO A 40 -9.33 -7.57 -4.99
N ARG A 41 -10.04 -6.43 -5.00
CA ARG A 41 -9.58 -5.17 -4.39
C ARG A 41 -9.50 -5.29 -2.88
N ILE A 42 -10.50 -5.93 -2.27
CA ILE A 42 -10.52 -6.19 -0.82
C ILE A 42 -9.37 -7.11 -0.42
N ARG A 43 -9.17 -8.24 -1.12
CA ARG A 43 -8.06 -9.16 -0.86
C ARG A 43 -6.71 -8.45 -0.97
N LEU A 44 -6.52 -7.64 -2.01
CA LEU A 44 -5.28 -6.87 -2.18
C LEU A 44 -5.04 -5.90 -1.02
N ARG A 45 -6.08 -5.18 -0.57
CA ARG A 45 -5.99 -4.27 0.58
C ARG A 45 -5.63 -5.01 1.87
N MET A 46 -6.28 -6.14 2.13
CA MET A 46 -6.00 -6.97 3.31
C MET A 46 -4.58 -7.57 3.27
N LEU A 47 -4.10 -8.01 2.10
CA LEU A 47 -2.72 -8.49 1.93
C LEU A 47 -1.69 -7.38 2.17
N LYS A 48 -1.96 -6.16 1.67
CA LYS A 48 -1.13 -4.98 1.96
C LYS A 48 -1.08 -4.71 3.46
N ALA A 49 -2.21 -4.73 4.15
CA ALA A 49 -2.27 -4.55 5.60
C ALA A 49 -1.54 -5.67 6.35
N PHE A 50 -1.66 -6.92 5.89
CA PHE A 50 -0.96 -8.07 6.49
C PHE A 50 0.56 -7.93 6.36
N ALA A 51 1.05 -7.43 5.23
CA ALA A 51 2.45 -7.12 4.99
C ALA A 51 2.94 -5.83 5.68
N GLY A 52 2.06 -5.09 6.37
CA GLY A 52 2.39 -3.82 7.03
C GLY A 52 2.58 -2.64 6.07
N VAL A 53 2.07 -2.74 4.84
CA VAL A 53 2.11 -1.65 3.86
C VAL A 53 1.08 -0.58 4.25
N PRO A 54 1.48 0.69 4.40
CA PRO A 54 0.55 1.76 4.75
C PRO A 54 -0.50 1.95 3.66
N PRO A 55 -1.75 2.31 4.00
CA PRO A 55 -2.79 2.56 3.01
C PRO A 55 -2.40 3.79 2.18
N THR A 56 -2.13 3.59 0.89
CA THR A 56 -2.00 4.70 -0.06
C THR A 56 -3.38 5.36 -0.16
N GLN A 57 -3.50 6.63 0.23
CA GLN A 57 -4.69 7.42 -0.06
C GLN A 57 -4.75 7.64 -1.58
N GLU A 58 -5.40 6.72 -2.29
CA GLU A 58 -5.76 6.90 -3.69
C GLU A 58 -6.95 7.87 -3.76
N GLY A 59 -6.65 9.17 -3.70
CA GLY A 59 -7.60 10.27 -3.85
C GLY A 59 -6.91 11.61 -3.60
N ASN A 60 -6.69 12.39 -4.67
CA ASN A 60 -5.94 13.67 -4.73
C ASN A 60 -4.39 13.61 -4.72
N GLN A 61 -3.79 13.02 -5.76
CA GLN A 61 -2.51 13.53 -6.26
C GLN A 61 -2.62 13.83 -7.76
N ALA A 62 -3.14 15.02 -8.06
CA ALA A 62 -2.57 15.79 -9.15
C ALA A 62 -1.12 16.13 -8.75
N ASP A 63 -0.18 15.68 -9.57
CA ASP A 63 1.16 16.24 -9.69
C ASP A 63 1.95 16.47 -8.39
N ARG A 64 2.59 15.41 -7.88
CA ARG A 64 3.82 15.58 -7.08
C ARG A 64 4.92 14.71 -7.65
N SER A 65 5.56 15.29 -8.67
CA SER A 65 6.92 14.96 -9.09
C SER A 65 7.83 14.68 -7.89
N PRO A 66 8.58 13.56 -7.83
CA PRO A 66 9.56 13.35 -6.78
C PRO A 66 10.79 14.21 -7.07
N ALA A 67 10.98 15.26 -6.27
CA ALA A 67 12.21 16.02 -6.24
C ALA A 67 13.32 15.22 -5.53
N GLY A 68 14.41 14.96 -6.26
CA GLY A 68 15.75 14.98 -5.68
C GLY A 68 16.49 13.64 -5.54
N SER A 69 17.22 13.23 -6.58
CA SER A 69 18.58 12.72 -6.41
C SER A 69 19.48 13.30 -7.49
N SER A 70 20.58 13.89 -7.03
CA SER A 70 21.54 14.70 -7.76
C SER A 70 22.30 13.93 -8.85
N GLY A 71 22.22 14.42 -10.08
CA GLY A 71 23.10 14.03 -11.19
C GLY A 71 23.49 15.27 -11.99
N SER A 72 24.52 15.98 -11.54
CA SER A 72 25.11 17.13 -12.22
C SER A 72 25.80 16.72 -13.50
N TRP A 73 25.19 16.95 -14.68
CA TRP A 73 25.93 17.18 -15.93
C TRP A 73 25.28 18.30 -16.75
N LYS A 74 25.84 19.49 -16.60
CA LYS A 74 25.62 20.69 -17.42
C LYS A 74 26.31 20.52 -18.78
N ARG A 75 25.57 20.56 -19.88
CA ARG A 75 25.97 21.01 -21.26
C ARG A 75 24.66 21.27 -22.03
N GLN A 76 24.10 22.47 -22.01
CA GLN A 76 24.41 23.64 -22.85
C GLN A 76 24.45 23.33 -24.37
N GLY A 77 23.44 23.86 -25.08
CA GLY A 77 23.32 23.97 -26.55
C GLY A 77 21.99 23.39 -27.03
N GLY A 78 20.98 24.11 -27.54
CA GLY A 78 20.95 25.44 -28.15
C GLY A 78 20.80 25.32 -29.67
N ASN A 79 19.54 25.20 -30.15
CA ASN A 79 18.96 25.58 -31.47
C ASN A 79 17.77 24.63 -31.77
N GLY A 80 16.60 25.07 -32.22
CA GLY A 80 16.28 26.27 -32.98
C GLY A 80 15.90 25.87 -34.41
N ARG A 81 14.58 25.78 -34.66
CA ARG A 81 13.87 25.84 -35.96
C ARG A 81 14.39 24.99 -37.12
N GLN A 82 13.55 24.05 -37.57
CA GLN A 82 12.85 24.10 -38.87
C GLN A 82 11.66 23.13 -38.87
#